data_AF-A0A2V5LEU4-F1
#
_entry.id   AF-A0A2V5LEU4-F1
#
_cell.length_a   1.000
_cell.length_b   1.000
_cell.length_c   1.000
_cell.angle_alpha   90.00
_cell.angle_beta   90.00
_cell.angle_gamma   90.00
#
_symmetry.space_group_name_H-M   'P 1'
#
loop_
_entity.id
_entity.type
_entity.pdbx_description
1 polymer ?
#
loop_
_entity_poly.entity_id
_entity_poly.type
_entity_poly.pdbx_seq_one_letter_code
_entity_poly.pdbx_strand_id
1 'polypeptide(L)'
;MDAWTAGAKWITDMFHDAFPNKPFLFIGAIPSPKQDGLDALNNVIDWAAAKYTNFGFANEGLWPGNNYPPPDSPGTLQIKKLSAAGHPTMYQFHLPVTTVADMKTSLDKGIANGARGIEIFPSNCNQSEMWPLFDDANTRMLAGGDKLKAKVKAK
;
A
#
# COMPACT_ATOMS: atom_id res chain seq x y z
N MET A 1 4.13 23.55 -11.73
CA MET A 1 4.44 22.19 -11.25
C MET A 1 5.83 22.26 -10.64
N ASP A 2 5.99 21.97 -9.35
CA ASP A 2 7.30 22.04 -8.70
C ASP A 2 8.25 20.94 -9.22
N ALA A 3 9.55 21.13 -8.97
CA ALA A 3 10.60 20.22 -9.44
C ALA A 3 10.45 18.80 -8.88
N TRP A 4 9.93 18.66 -7.65
CA TRP A 4 9.69 17.35 -7.04
C TRP A 4 8.59 16.59 -7.79
N THR A 5 7.47 17.23 -8.07
CA THR A 5 6.34 16.65 -8.81
C THR A 5 6.77 16.26 -10.22
N ALA A 6 7.55 17.10 -10.90
CA ALA A 6 8.07 16.78 -12.23
C ALA A 6 9.02 15.57 -12.20
N GLY A 7 9.94 15.53 -11.23
CA GLY A 7 10.87 14.40 -11.05
C GLY A 7 10.16 13.10 -10.71
N ALA A 8 9.17 13.14 -9.81
CA ALA A 8 8.38 11.96 -9.41
C ALA A 8 7.57 11.38 -10.59
N LYS A 9 6.99 12.24 -11.44
CA LYS A 9 6.30 11.80 -12.67
C LYS A 9 7.27 11.18 -13.67
N TRP A 10 8.44 11.80 -13.86
CA TRP A 10 9.48 11.26 -14.75
C TRP A 10 9.97 9.87 -14.30
N ILE A 11 10.25 9.68 -13.01
CA ILE A 11 10.63 8.37 -12.47
C ILE A 11 9.49 7.35 -12.64
N THR A 12 8.25 7.78 -12.44
CA THR A 12 7.08 6.91 -12.64
C THR A 12 6.96 6.45 -14.09
N ASP A 13 7.17 7.35 -15.06
CA ASP A 13 7.22 7.01 -16.48
C ASP A 13 8.36 6.01 -16.75
N MET A 14 9.56 6.24 -16.22
CA MET A 14 10.70 5.32 -16.39
C MET A 14 10.43 3.91 -15.86
N PHE A 15 9.81 3.78 -14.68
CA PHE A 15 9.46 2.48 -14.12
C PHE A 15 8.41 1.76 -14.96
N HIS A 16 7.41 2.49 -15.47
CA HIS A 16 6.44 1.91 -16.38
C HIS A 16 7.10 1.46 -17.69
N ASP A 17 7.96 2.29 -18.30
CA ASP A 17 8.63 1.96 -19.57
C ASP A 17 9.53 0.72 -19.43
N ALA A 18 10.23 0.59 -18.30
CA ALA A 18 11.07 -0.58 -18.02
C ALA A 18 10.23 -1.84 -17.69
N PHE A 19 9.06 -1.68 -17.07
CA PHE A 19 8.22 -2.77 -16.58
C PHE A 19 6.73 -2.62 -16.94
N PRO A 20 6.37 -2.53 -18.23
CA PRO A 20 5.04 -2.07 -18.66
C PRO A 20 3.89 -2.99 -18.24
N ASN A 21 4.21 -4.26 -17.99
CA ASN A 21 3.24 -5.29 -17.63
C ASN A 21 3.40 -5.81 -16.18
N LYS A 22 4.29 -5.20 -15.38
CA LYS A 22 4.46 -5.56 -13.97
C LYS A 22 3.88 -4.48 -13.07
N PRO A 23 3.17 -4.85 -12.00
CA PRO A 23 2.83 -3.90 -10.96
C PRO A 23 4.08 -3.22 -10.42
N PHE A 24 4.02 -1.91 -10.21
CA PHE A 24 5.05 -1.15 -9.52
C PHE A 24 4.41 -0.18 -8.53
N LEU A 25 5.12 0.10 -7.43
CA LEU A 25 4.55 0.78 -6.28
C LEU A 25 5.35 2.04 -5.99
N PHE A 26 4.65 3.16 -5.86
CA PHE A 26 5.20 4.34 -5.21
C PHE A 26 5.12 4.12 -3.70
N ILE A 27 6.27 4.06 -3.03
CA ILE A 27 6.31 3.90 -1.57
C ILE A 27 6.26 5.29 -0.93
N GLY A 28 5.18 5.56 -0.20
CA GLY A 28 5.04 6.72 0.66
C GLY A 28 5.36 6.39 2.10
N ALA A 29 6.14 7.24 2.75
CA ALA A 29 6.34 7.24 4.18
C ALA A 29 5.41 8.25 4.88
N ILE A 30 5.67 8.52 6.17
CA ILE A 30 4.94 9.53 6.94
C ILE A 30 4.90 10.84 6.12
N PRO A 31 3.71 11.38 5.83
CA PRO A 31 3.59 12.54 4.96
C PRO A 31 4.31 13.76 5.51
N SER A 32 4.70 14.67 4.61
CA SER A 32 5.13 16.01 4.98
C SER A 32 4.11 16.64 5.94
N PRO A 33 4.55 17.30 7.03
CA PRO A 33 3.64 17.99 7.95
C PRO A 33 2.96 19.21 7.31
N LYS A 34 3.31 19.54 6.06
CA LYS A 34 2.79 20.69 5.33
C LYS A 34 1.82 20.25 4.23
N GLN A 35 0.77 21.05 4.04
CA GLN A 35 -0.28 20.79 3.06
C GLN A 35 0.23 20.78 1.62
N ASP A 36 1.20 21.63 1.29
CA ASP A 36 1.82 21.68 -0.05
C ASP A 36 2.47 20.35 -0.45
N GLY A 37 3.16 19.70 0.48
CA GLY A 37 3.74 18.37 0.26
C GLY A 37 2.68 17.28 0.07
N LEU A 38 1.55 17.37 0.78
CA LEU A 38 0.42 16.45 0.59
C LEU A 38 -0.25 16.64 -0.77
N ASP A 39 -0.44 17.88 -1.19
CA ASP A 39 -1.05 18.20 -2.49
C ASP A 39 -0.16 17.75 -3.64
N ALA A 40 1.16 17.94 -3.53
CA ALA A 40 2.13 17.44 -4.50
C ALA A 40 2.10 15.90 -4.59
N LEU A 41 2.11 15.20 -3.45
CA LEU A 41 2.01 13.74 -3.41
C LEU A 41 0.72 13.24 -4.07
N ASN A 42 -0.42 13.83 -3.70
CA ASN A 42 -1.72 13.49 -4.28
C ASN A 42 -1.73 13.75 -5.79
N ASN A 43 -1.11 14.84 -6.26
CA ASN A 43 -1.01 15.14 -7.69
C ASN A 43 -0.27 14.05 -8.47
N VAL A 44 0.84 13.54 -7.93
CA VAL A 44 1.62 12.47 -8.57
C VAL A 44 0.82 11.16 -8.60
N ILE A 45 0.25 10.75 -7.45
CA ILE A 45 -0.52 9.51 -7.33
C ILE A 45 -1.73 9.53 -8.27
N ASP A 46 -2.49 10.62 -8.29
CA ASP A 46 -3.70 10.73 -9.09
C ASP A 46 -3.38 10.74 -10.59
N TRP A 47 -2.33 11.44 -10.99
CA TRP A 47 -1.85 11.45 -12.37
C TRP A 47 -1.38 10.05 -12.80
N ALA A 48 -0.61 9.35 -11.96
CA ALA A 48 -0.06 8.04 -12.30
C ALA A 48 -1.17 6.98 -12.36
N ALA A 49 -2.09 6.98 -11.41
CA ALA A 49 -3.24 6.06 -11.39
C ALA A 49 -4.17 6.28 -12.59
N ALA A 50 -4.35 7.52 -13.04
CA ALA A 50 -5.13 7.81 -14.25
C ALA A 50 -4.43 7.34 -15.54
N LYS A 51 -3.09 7.33 -15.56
CA LYS A 51 -2.28 6.99 -16.73
C LYS A 51 -1.95 5.49 -16.82
N TYR A 52 -1.76 4.82 -15.69
CA TYR A 52 -1.18 3.49 -15.60
C TYR A 52 -2.00 2.56 -14.69
N THR A 53 -2.59 1.52 -15.26
CA THR A 53 -3.35 0.52 -14.49
C THR A 53 -2.46 -0.38 -13.63
N ASN A 54 -1.16 -0.51 -13.98
CA ASN A 54 -0.17 -1.25 -13.20
C ASN A 54 0.55 -0.39 -12.13
N PHE A 55 0.26 0.91 -12.06
CA PHE A 55 0.74 1.77 -10.97
C PHE A 55 -0.04 1.50 -9.69
N GLY A 56 0.67 1.46 -8.57
CA GLY A 56 0.09 1.35 -7.24
C GLY A 56 0.83 2.14 -6.17
N PHE A 57 0.40 1.98 -4.93
CA PHE A 57 0.96 2.71 -3.78
C PHE A 57 1.24 1.77 -2.62
N ALA A 58 2.37 1.96 -1.95
CA ALA A 58 2.69 1.30 -0.69
C ALA A 58 2.81 2.33 0.43
N ASN A 59 2.26 2.04 1.60
CA ASN A 59 2.34 2.91 2.77
C ASN A 59 3.25 2.30 3.85
N GLU A 60 4.31 3.02 4.24
CA GLU A 60 5.10 2.78 5.45
C GLU A 60 4.35 3.24 6.71
N GLY A 61 3.15 2.71 6.86
CA GLY A 61 2.27 3.06 7.95
C GLY A 61 2.02 1.89 8.89
N LEU A 62 2.53 0.70 8.63
CA LEU A 62 2.13 -0.46 9.42
C LEU A 62 2.95 -0.52 10.72
N TRP A 63 2.37 -0.03 11.82
CA TRP A 63 3.04 -0.02 13.13
C TRP A 63 2.62 -1.23 13.97
N PRO A 64 3.53 -1.87 14.73
CA PRO A 64 3.14 -2.91 15.67
C PRO A 64 2.05 -2.43 16.66
N GLY A 65 1.02 -3.25 16.85
CA GLY A 65 -0.03 -3.03 17.84
C GLY A 65 -0.97 -1.85 17.53
N ASN A 66 -0.99 -0.85 18.42
CA ASN A 66 -1.98 0.24 18.39
C ASN A 66 -1.46 1.57 17.86
N ASN A 67 -0.18 1.70 17.54
CA ASN A 67 0.42 2.95 17.06
C ASN A 67 0.21 3.19 15.55
N TYR A 68 -0.92 2.73 15.02
CA TYR A 68 -1.24 2.84 13.62
C TYR A 68 -1.51 4.28 13.18
N PRO A 69 -1.19 4.62 11.92
CA PRO A 69 -1.76 5.78 11.26
C PRO A 69 -3.28 5.69 11.37
N PRO A 70 -3.93 6.79 11.78
CA PRO A 70 -5.38 6.87 11.79
C PRO A 70 -5.99 6.45 10.44
N PRO A 71 -7.22 5.90 10.42
CA PRO A 71 -7.90 5.49 9.18
C PRO A 71 -8.08 6.60 8.13
N ASP A 72 -7.97 7.86 8.54
CA ASP A 72 -8.02 9.10 7.78
C ASP A 72 -6.64 9.71 7.53
N SER A 73 -5.56 9.04 7.93
CA SER A 73 -4.21 9.46 7.58
C SER A 73 -4.02 9.46 6.05
N PRO A 74 -3.24 10.41 5.48
CA PRO A 74 -3.10 10.56 4.04
C PRO A 74 -2.71 9.28 3.30
N GLY A 75 -1.72 8.54 3.81
CA GLY A 75 -1.30 7.27 3.21
C GLY A 75 -2.40 6.20 3.23
N THR A 76 -3.17 6.09 4.32
CA THR A 76 -4.29 5.15 4.39
C THR A 76 -5.44 5.54 3.45
N LEU A 77 -5.72 6.84 3.30
CA LEU A 77 -6.70 7.32 2.32
C LEU A 77 -6.31 6.98 0.89
N GLN A 78 -5.01 7.10 0.55
CA GLN A 78 -4.51 6.70 -0.76
C GLN A 78 -4.63 5.20 -1.02
N ILE A 79 -4.29 4.36 -0.03
CA ILE A 79 -4.50 2.90 -0.15
C ILE A 79 -5.97 2.57 -0.39
N LYS A 80 -6.90 3.15 0.38
CA LYS A 80 -8.33 2.91 0.21
C LYS A 80 -8.82 3.31 -1.18
N LYS A 81 -8.43 4.51 -1.63
CA LYS A 81 -8.78 5.06 -2.96
C LYS A 81 -8.31 4.14 -4.08
N LEU A 82 -7.03 3.79 -4.08
CA LEU A 82 -6.41 2.99 -5.13
C LEU A 82 -6.92 1.54 -5.12
N SER A 83 -7.07 0.96 -3.93
CA SER A 83 -7.61 -0.40 -3.78
C SER A 83 -9.05 -0.48 -4.32
N ALA A 84 -9.90 0.51 -4.04
CA ALA A 84 -11.26 0.57 -4.58
C ALA A 84 -11.30 0.73 -6.11
N ALA A 85 -10.28 1.39 -6.68
CA ALA A 85 -10.11 1.54 -8.13
C ALA A 85 -9.42 0.32 -8.80
N GLY A 86 -9.06 -0.72 -8.05
CA GLY A 86 -8.44 -1.94 -8.57
C GLY A 86 -6.94 -1.84 -8.80
N HIS A 87 -6.28 -0.81 -8.29
CA HIS A 87 -4.83 -0.65 -8.38
C HIS A 87 -4.08 -1.51 -7.34
N PRO A 88 -2.83 -1.91 -7.64
CA PRO A 88 -1.93 -2.52 -6.65
C PRO A 88 -1.78 -1.64 -5.41
N THR A 89 -1.88 -2.23 -4.23
CA THR A 89 -1.72 -1.50 -2.96
C THR A 89 -1.04 -2.36 -1.91
N MET A 90 -0.13 -1.77 -1.15
CA MET A 90 0.60 -2.49 -0.10
C MET A 90 0.78 -1.66 1.17
N TYR A 91 1.07 -2.34 2.27
CA TYR A 91 1.67 -1.72 3.45
C TYR A 91 3.04 -2.33 3.71
N GLN A 92 3.94 -1.55 4.30
CA GLN A 92 5.16 -2.06 4.93
C GLN A 92 5.16 -1.79 6.43
N PHE A 93 5.73 -2.72 7.20
CA PHE A 93 5.97 -2.51 8.61
C PHE A 93 7.03 -1.43 8.83
N HIS A 94 6.72 -0.45 9.68
CA HIS A 94 7.67 0.59 10.07
C HIS A 94 8.71 0.07 11.08
N LEU A 95 8.32 -0.91 11.91
CA LEU A 95 9.19 -1.54 12.91
C LEU A 95 8.95 -3.05 12.96
N PRO A 96 9.98 -3.84 13.33
CA PRO A 96 9.81 -5.26 13.61
C PRO A 96 8.74 -5.49 14.68
N VAL A 97 7.89 -6.48 14.47
CA VAL A 97 6.84 -6.83 15.43
C VAL A 97 7.38 -7.85 16.42
N THR A 98 7.13 -7.69 17.71
CA THR A 98 7.70 -8.57 18.74
C THR A 98 6.71 -9.57 19.32
N THR A 99 5.41 -9.45 19.00
CA THR A 99 4.37 -10.34 19.54
C THR A 99 3.41 -10.84 18.46
N VAL A 100 2.91 -12.06 18.64
CA VAL A 100 1.89 -12.68 17.77
C VAL A 100 0.61 -11.85 17.73
N ALA A 101 0.21 -11.28 18.87
CA ALA A 101 -0.98 -10.44 18.97
C ALA A 101 -0.84 -9.16 18.13
N ASP A 102 0.29 -8.46 18.25
CA ASP A 102 0.55 -7.24 17.49
C ASP A 102 0.65 -7.52 15.99
N MET A 103 1.23 -8.66 15.60
CA MET A 103 1.31 -9.07 14.21
C MET A 103 -0.10 -9.28 13.66
N LYS A 104 -0.93 -10.04 14.37
CA LYS A 104 -2.31 -10.28 13.96
C LYS A 104 -3.10 -8.98 13.82
N THR A 105 -3.08 -8.12 14.85
CA THR A 105 -3.76 -6.82 14.81
C THR A 105 -3.30 -5.97 13.64
N SER A 106 -2.01 -6.05 13.32
CA SER A 106 -1.44 -5.27 12.23
C SER A 106 -1.90 -5.76 10.85
N LEU A 107 -1.79 -7.07 10.61
CA LEU A 107 -2.26 -7.68 9.37
C LEU A 107 -3.76 -7.41 9.17
N ASP A 108 -4.58 -7.56 10.21
CA ASP A 108 -6.01 -7.27 10.17
C ASP A 108 -6.31 -5.83 9.73
N LYS A 109 -5.59 -4.85 10.28
CA LYS A 109 -5.76 -3.42 9.93
C LYS A 109 -5.32 -3.12 8.50
N GLY A 110 -4.15 -3.64 8.08
CA GLY A 110 -3.67 -3.47 6.70
C GLY A 110 -4.70 -3.99 5.68
N ILE A 111 -5.20 -5.20 5.90
CA ILE A 111 -6.22 -5.84 5.06
C ILE A 111 -7.52 -5.03 5.04
N ALA A 112 -8.01 -4.62 6.22
CA ALA A 112 -9.24 -3.84 6.33
C ALA A 112 -9.15 -2.48 5.60
N ASN A 113 -7.96 -1.88 5.53
CA ASN A 113 -7.71 -0.64 4.80
C ASN A 113 -7.53 -0.84 3.29
N GLY A 114 -7.53 -2.07 2.80
CA GLY A 114 -7.52 -2.37 1.36
C GLY A 114 -6.17 -2.87 0.83
N ALA A 115 -5.21 -3.22 1.69
CA ALA A 115 -3.94 -3.80 1.25
C ALA A 115 -4.15 -5.06 0.39
N ARG A 116 -3.32 -5.19 -0.65
CA ARG A 116 -3.21 -6.38 -1.52
C ARG A 116 -1.88 -7.09 -1.39
N GLY A 117 -0.97 -6.52 -0.61
CA GLY A 117 0.24 -7.15 -0.11
C GLY A 117 0.68 -6.43 1.17
N ILE A 118 1.45 -7.13 2.00
CA ILE A 118 2.05 -6.57 3.21
C ILE A 118 3.51 -7.04 3.24
N GLU A 119 4.44 -6.09 3.31
CA GLU A 119 5.86 -6.37 3.53
C GLU A 119 6.12 -6.60 5.01
N ILE A 120 6.79 -7.71 5.33
CA ILE A 120 7.09 -8.18 6.68
C ILE A 120 8.61 -8.26 6.87
N PHE A 121 9.11 -7.89 8.05
CA PHE A 121 10.53 -7.99 8.36
C PHE A 121 11.03 -9.45 8.33
N PRO A 122 12.22 -9.74 7.78
CA PRO A 122 12.76 -11.09 7.71
C PRO A 122 12.85 -11.81 9.06
N SER A 123 13.14 -11.08 10.15
CA SER A 123 13.19 -11.64 11.50
C SER A 123 11.84 -12.16 12.00
N ASN A 124 10.72 -11.61 11.49
CA ASN A 124 9.38 -12.13 11.78
C ASN A 124 9.07 -13.38 10.96
N CYS A 125 9.62 -13.48 9.74
CA CYS A 125 9.51 -14.70 8.93
C CYS A 125 10.22 -15.91 9.56
N ASN A 126 11.22 -15.68 10.41
CA ASN A 126 11.94 -16.74 11.13
C ASN A 126 11.22 -17.25 12.39
N GLN A 127 10.10 -16.64 12.80
CA GLN A 127 9.32 -17.01 13.97
C GLN A 127 8.14 -17.89 13.52
N SER A 128 8.21 -19.20 13.81
CA SER A 128 7.23 -20.17 13.31
C SER A 128 5.82 -19.94 13.87
N GLU A 129 5.71 -19.33 15.06
CA GLU A 129 4.46 -18.89 15.65
C GLU A 129 3.73 -17.81 14.82
N MET A 130 4.43 -17.11 13.92
CA MET A 130 3.85 -16.09 13.05
C MET A 130 3.31 -16.66 11.74
N TRP A 131 3.78 -17.83 11.30
CA TRP A 131 3.44 -18.39 9.97
C TRP A 131 1.93 -18.56 9.74
N PRO A 132 1.13 -19.07 10.69
CA PRO A 132 -0.31 -19.20 10.48
C PRO A 132 -1.00 -17.84 10.23
N LEU A 133 -0.47 -16.74 10.77
CA LEU A 133 -1.00 -15.40 10.53
C LEU A 133 -0.72 -14.94 9.10
N PHE A 134 0.44 -15.30 8.55
CA PHE A 134 0.83 -14.95 7.18
C PHE A 134 -0.05 -15.70 6.16
N ASP A 135 -0.32 -16.98 6.41
CA ASP A 135 -1.21 -17.79 5.58
C ASP A 135 -2.65 -17.26 5.60
N ASP A 136 -3.19 -16.91 6.78
CA ASP A 136 -4.52 -16.27 6.91
C ASP A 136 -4.57 -14.93 6.17
N ALA A 137 -3.58 -14.07 6.38
CA ALA A 137 -3.50 -12.76 5.75
C ALA A 137 -3.46 -12.88 4.21
N ASN A 138 -2.61 -13.78 3.70
CA ASN A 138 -2.50 -14.03 2.25
C ASN A 138 -3.83 -14.51 1.67
N THR A 139 -4.47 -15.49 2.32
CA THR A 139 -5.79 -16.01 1.90
C THR A 139 -6.83 -14.90 1.80
N ARG A 140 -6.88 -14.01 2.81
CA ARG A 140 -7.83 -12.89 2.86
C ARG A 140 -7.55 -11.82 1.82
N MET A 141 -6.28 -11.49 1.57
CA MET A 141 -5.90 -10.51 0.54
C MET A 141 -6.24 -11.02 -0.86
N LEU A 142 -6.00 -12.31 -1.15
CA LEU A 142 -6.38 -12.96 -2.41
C LEU A 142 -7.90 -12.96 -2.62
N ALA A 143 -8.67 -13.40 -1.61
CA ALA A 143 -10.13 -13.42 -1.67
C ALA A 143 -10.74 -12.02 -1.87
N GLY A 144 -10.12 -10.99 -1.27
CA GLY A 144 -10.52 -9.61 -1.49
C GLY A 144 -10.22 -9.09 -2.90
N GLY A 145 -9.19 -9.62 -3.57
CA GLY A 145 -8.82 -9.25 -4.94
C GLY A 145 -9.84 -9.75 -5.97
N ASP A 146 -10.38 -10.95 -5.75
CA ASP A 146 -11.36 -11.54 -6.66
C ASP A 146 -12.73 -10.84 -6.62
N LYS A 147 -13.11 -10.26 -5.47
CA LYS A 147 -14.32 -9.42 -5.34
C LYS A 147 -14.28 -8.13 -6.18
N LEU A 148 -13.09 -7.60 -6.49
CA LEU A 148 -12.95 -6.42 -7.37
C LEU A 148 -12.96 -6.79 -8.85
N LYS A 149 -12.33 -7.91 -9.23
CA LYS A 149 -12.39 -8.44 -10.61
C LYS A 149 -13.84 -8.70 -11.05
N ALA A 150 -14.69 -9.16 -10.13
CA ALA A 150 -16.12 -9.34 -10.39
C ALA A 150 -16.87 -8.02 -10.62
N LYS A 151 -16.48 -6.92 -9.94
CA LYS A 151 -17.08 -5.59 -10.13
C LYS A 151 -16.67 -4.92 -11.44
N VAL A 152 -15.44 -5.15 -11.92
CA VAL A 152 -14.96 -4.58 -13.19
C VAL A 152 -15.62 -5.23 -14.41
N LYS A 153 -15.98 -6.51 -14.33
CA LYS A 153 -16.71 -7.23 -15.41
C LYS A 153 -18.21 -6.89 -15.50
N ALA A 154 -18.76 -6.18 -14.52
CA ALA A 154 -20.18 -5.84 -14.45
C ALA A 154 -20.49 -4.41 -14.96
N LYS A 155 -19.54 -3.77 -15.63
CA LYS A 155 -19.68 -2.51 -16.36
C LYS A 155 -19.38 -2.73 -17.83
#